data_AF-A0A2S9GIS3-F1
#
_entry.id   AF-A0A2S9GIS3-F1
#
_cell.length_a   1.000
_cell.length_b   1.000
_cell.length_c   1.000
_cell.angle_alpha   90.00
_cell.angle_beta   90.00
_cell.angle_gamma   90.00
#
_symmetry.space_group_name_H-M   'P 1'
#
loop_
_entity.id
_entity.type
_entity.pdbx_description
1 polymer ?
#
loop_
_entity_poly.entity_id
_entity_poly.type
_entity_poly.pdbx_seq_one_letter_code
_entity_poly.pdbx_strand_id
1 'polypeptide(L)' 'MSDELLRHPLHSGHLTVGALKRQKDRPVLFLGDTTMTGGELADRISQYIQAFEALGSGTGTASGL' A
#
# COMPACT_ATOMS: atom_id res chain seq x y z
N MET A 1 7.47 -19.33 -23.07
CA MET A 1 7.36 -18.30 -22.01
C MET A 1 6.83 -18.99 -20.77
N SER A 2 7.60 -18.94 -19.67
CA SER A 2 7.28 -19.67 -18.45
C SER A 2 6.07 -19.05 -17.75
N ASP A 3 5.10 -19.88 -17.40
CA ASP A 3 3.85 -19.55 -16.68
C ASP A 3 4.11 -18.79 -15.35
N GLU A 4 5.33 -18.91 -14.82
CA GLU A 4 5.89 -18.19 -13.66
C GLU A 4 5.78 -16.65 -13.77
N LEU A 5 6.01 -16.07 -14.96
CA LEU A 5 5.96 -14.61 -15.17
C LEU A 5 4.53 -14.07 -15.20
N LEU A 6 3.56 -14.93 -15.50
CA LEU A 6 2.12 -14.59 -15.55
C LEU A 6 1.47 -14.73 -14.17
N ARG A 7 2.14 -15.41 -13.24
CA ARG A 7 1.76 -15.54 -11.83
C ARG A 7 2.71 -14.72 -10.97
N HIS A 8 2.63 -13.39 -11.06
CA HIS A 8 3.02 -12.61 -9.88
C HIS A 8 2.22 -13.21 -8.71
N PRO A 9 2.87 -13.71 -7.63
CA PRO A 9 2.13 -14.13 -6.46
C PRO A 9 1.21 -12.97 -6.11
N LEU A 10 -0.07 -13.25 -5.86
CA LEU A 10 -1.04 -12.24 -5.44
C LEU A 10 -0.61 -11.70 -4.08
N HIS A 11 0.37 -10.81 -4.08
CA HIS A 11 0.74 -10.04 -2.92
C HIS A 11 -0.40 -9.06 -2.72
N SER A 12 -1.08 -9.15 -1.58
CA SER A 12 -2.21 -8.28 -1.24
C SER A 12 -1.92 -6.80 -1.51
N GLY A 13 -0.65 -6.38 -1.38
CA GLY A 13 -0.18 -5.04 -1.74
C GLY A 13 -0.48 -4.62 -3.19
N HIS A 14 -0.31 -5.49 -4.18
CA HIS A 14 -0.62 -5.14 -5.59
C HIS A 14 -2.11 -4.86 -5.80
N LEU A 15 -2.99 -5.62 -5.14
CA LEU A 15 -4.44 -5.39 -5.19
C LEU A 15 -4.81 -4.06 -4.53
N THR A 16 -4.23 -3.78 -3.35
CA THR A 16 -4.45 -2.53 -2.61
C THR A 16 -3.98 -1.32 -3.42
N VAL A 17 -2.76 -1.34 -3.96
CA VAL A 17 -2.23 -0.24 -4.78
C VAL A 17 -3.08 -0.04 -6.03
N GLY A 18 -3.50 -1.12 -6.70
CA GLY A 18 -4.38 -1.03 -7.85
C GLY A 18 -5.74 -0.40 -7.52
N ALA A 19 -6.33 -0.76 -6.38
CA ALA A 19 -7.60 -0.20 -5.92
C ALA A 19 -7.48 1.30 -5.57
N LEU A 20 -6.44 1.68 -4.81
CA LEU A 20 -6.19 3.08 -4.44
C LEU A 20 -5.94 3.96 -5.66
N LYS A 21 -5.17 3.47 -6.65
CA LYS A 21 -4.96 4.18 -7.93
C LYS A 21 -6.26 4.40 -8.71
N ARG A 22 -7.13 3.39 -8.79
CA ARG A 22 -8.44 3.51 -9.47
C ARG A 22 -9.40 4.46 -8.75
N GLN A 23 -9.23 4.65 -7.45
CA GLN A 23 -10.07 5.50 -6.59
C GLN A 23 -9.31 6.75 -6.12
N LYS A 24 -8.33 7.24 -6.91
CA LYS A 24 -7.40 8.31 -6.51
C LYS A 24 -8.10 9.51 -5.86
N ASP A 25 -9.15 10.01 -6.48
CA ASP A 25 -9.84 11.23 -6.04
C ASP A 25 -11.12 10.93 -5.24
N ARG A 26 -11.40 9.66 -4.92
CA ARG A 26 -12.60 9.24 -4.19
C ARG A 26 -12.26 8.95 -2.73
N PRO A 27 -13.10 9.37 -1.76
CA PRO A 27 -12.94 8.98 -0.36
C PRO A 27 -12.94 7.46 -0.20
N VAL A 28 -11.94 6.91 0.50
CA VAL A 28 -11.81 5.46 0.75
C VAL A 28 -11.60 5.10 2.22
N LEU A 29 -11.22 6.06 3.06
CA LEU A 29 -10.97 5.86 4.49
C LEU A 29 -11.66 6.95 5.29
N PHE A 30 -12.38 6.52 6.34
CA PHE A 30 -13.09 7.38 7.27
C PHE A 30 -12.70 6.96 8.69
N LEU A 31 -12.05 7.86 9.43
CA LEU A 31 -11.55 7.64 10.79
C LEU A 31 -11.93 8.84 11.67
N GLY A 32 -13.05 8.72 12.38
CA GLY A 32 -13.62 9.86 13.11
C GLY A 32 -13.83 11.06 12.16
N ASP A 33 -13.17 12.17 12.45
CA ASP A 33 -13.24 13.40 11.65
C ASP A 33 -12.26 13.41 10.46
N THR A 34 -11.42 12.38 10.32
CA THR A 34 -10.45 12.28 9.21
C THR A 34 -11.04 11.49 8.07
N THR A 35 -11.10 12.09 6.88
CA THR A 35 -11.41 11.40 5.62
C THR A 35 -10.21 11.48 4.70
N MET A 36 -9.84 10.36 4.06
CA MET A 36 -8.78 10.32 3.06
C MET A 36 -9.28 9.72 1.76
N THR A 37 -8.88 10.32 0.64
CA THR A 37 -9.03 9.78 -0.70
C THR A 37 -8.08 8.62 -0.96
N GLY A 38 -8.31 7.87 -2.04
CA GLY A 38 -7.42 6.79 -2.44
C GLY A 38 -5.99 7.27 -2.68
N GLY A 39 -5.82 8.46 -3.25
CA GLY A 39 -4.52 9.10 -3.47
C GLY A 39 -3.82 9.45 -2.17
N GLU A 40 -4.50 10.15 -1.26
CA GLU A 40 -3.92 10.56 0.03
C GLU A 40 -3.53 9.35 0.87
N LEU A 41 -4.34 8.29 0.88
CA LEU A 41 -4.02 7.08 1.61
C LEU A 41 -2.80 6.37 1.00
N ALA A 42 -2.67 6.32 -0.33
CA ALA A 42 -1.50 5.75 -0.99
C ALA A 42 -0.22 6.54 -0.67
N ASP A 43 -0.30 7.88 -0.66
CA ASP A 43 0.82 8.74 -0.31
C ASP A 43 1.25 8.53 1.15
N ARG A 44 0.28 8.45 2.07
CA ARG A 44 0.56 8.19 3.48
C ARG A 44 1.17 6.81 3.72
N ILE A 45 0.68 5.76 3.07
CA ILE A 45 1.29 4.42 3.12
C ILE A 45 2.73 4.48 2.62
N SER A 46 2.99 5.20 1.52
CA SER A 46 4.33 5.35 0.95
C SER A 46 5.29 6.05 1.92
N GLN A 47 4.82 7.06 2.66
CA GLN A 47 5.61 7.72 3.71
C GLN A 47 6.00 6.73 4.82
N TYR A 48 5.07 5.89 5.28
CA TYR A 48 5.38 4.88 6.30
C TYR A 48 6.38 3.84 5.81
N ILE A 49 6.26 3.37 4.57
CA ILE A 49 7.23 2.43 3.97
C ILE A 49 8.64 3.04 4.02
N GLN A 50 8.80 4.27 3.54
CA GLN A 50 10.10 4.95 3.54
C GLN A 50 10.65 5.15 4.97
N ALA A 51 9.78 5.47 5.93
CA ALA A 51 10.18 5.60 7.33
C ALA A 51 10.64 4.27 7.94
N PHE A 52 9.94 3.17 7.66
CA PHE A 52 10.33 1.83 8.11
C PHE A 52 11.65 1.38 7.48
N GLU A 53 11.82 1.62 6.17
CA GLU A 53 13.08 1.35 5.46
C GLU A 53 14.25 2.12 6.07
N ALA A 54 14.06 3.41 6.39
CA ALA A 54 15.08 4.23 7.04
C ALA A 54 15.48 3.72 8.44
N LEU A 55 14.59 3.00 9.12
CA LEU A 55 14.84 2.34 10.40
C LEU A 55 15.39 0.91 10.26
N GLY A 56 15.67 0.45 9.03
CA GLY A 56 16.16 -0.91 8.74
C GLY A 56 15.07 -1.98 8.75
N SER A 57 13.79 -1.60 8.84
CA SER A 57 12.63 -2.51 8.85
C SER A 57 12.11 -2.73 7.43
N GLY A 58 12.90 -3.40 6.60
CA GLY A 58 12.56 -3.72 5.20
C GLY A 58 11.87 -5.09 5.02
N THR A 59 11.89 -5.61 3.80
CA THR A 59 11.32 -6.92 3.45
C THR A 59 11.81 -8.04 4.37
N GLY A 60 10.87 -8.86 4.86
CA GLY A 60 11.18 -9.99 5.74
C GLY A 60 11.33 -9.63 7.23
N THR A 61 11.23 -8.34 7.58
CA THR A 61 11.18 -7.90 8.97
C THR A 61 9.74 -7.85 9.49
N ALA A 62 9.53 -8.25 10.75
CA ALA A 62 8.24 -8.11 11.40
C ALA A 62 8.17 -6.74 12.09
N SER A 63 7.10 -5.98 11.84
CA SER A 63 6.81 -4.72 12.53
C SER A 63 5.60 -4.91 13.44
N GLY A 64 5.69 -4.45 14.69
CA GLY A 64 4.53 -4.35 15.59
C GLY A 64 3.69 -3.13 15.22
N LEU A 65 2.36 -3.31 15.20
CA LEU A 65 1.36 -2.27 14.95
C LEU A 65 0.29 -2.31 16.04
#